data_AF-A0A7K7L8Z6-F1
#
_entry.id   AF-A0A7K7L8Z6-F1
#
_cell.length_a   1.000
_cell.length_b   1.000
_cell.length_c   1.000
_cell.angle_alpha   90.00
_cell.angle_beta   90.00
_cell.angle_gamma   90.00
#
_symmetry.space_group_name_H-M   'P 1'
#
loop_
_entity.id
_entity.type
_entity.pdbx_description
1 polymer ?
#
loop_
_entity_poly.entity_id
_entity_poly.type
_entity_poly.pdbx_seq_one_letter_code
_entity_poly.pdbx_strand_id
1 'polypeptide(L)'
;GKRPEDFERHTMRILIFVLTLSVSLCSGFPVYDYELPITEEALNASIARINSQSWGPNLYGIFRSHVRNVDMWNSNDYRLELQLSIRETVCTKASGRDPFTCDFKIGPFAVSAS
;
A
#
# COMPACT_ATOMS: atom_id res chain seq x y z
N GLY A 1 52.40 -29.35 22.06
CA GLY A 1 51.86 -28.01 21.80
C GLY A 1 51.30 -27.98 20.39
N LYS A 2 50.08 -27.47 20.20
CA LYS A 2 49.48 -27.31 18.86
C LYS A 2 50.28 -26.23 18.12
N ARG A 3 50.69 -26.50 16.86
CA ARG A 3 51.55 -25.57 16.11
C ARG A 3 50.79 -24.29 15.76
N PRO A 4 51.43 -23.11 15.78
CA PRO A 4 50.77 -21.82 15.53
C PRO A 4 50.00 -21.78 14.20
N GLU A 5 50.53 -22.44 13.16
CA GLU A 5 49.90 -22.53 11.84
C GLU A 5 48.54 -23.25 11.83
N ASP A 6 48.28 -24.17 12.77
CA ASP A 6 47.00 -24.89 12.86
C ASP A 6 45.92 -24.02 13.51
N PHE A 7 46.32 -23.11 14.40
CA PHE A 7 45.43 -22.17 15.06
C PHE A 7 44.96 -21.10 14.05
N GLU A 8 45.89 -20.50 13.33
CA GLU A 8 45.61 -19.52 12.25
C GLU A 8 44.66 -20.09 11.18
N ARG A 9 44.90 -21.34 10.77
CA ARG A 9 44.04 -22.04 9.79
C ARG A 9 42.62 -22.28 10.31
N HIS A 10 42.47 -22.64 11.58
CA HIS A 10 41.14 -22.83 12.19
C HIS A 10 40.42 -21.50 12.35
N THR A 11 41.12 -20.45 12.78
CA THR A 11 40.57 -19.10 12.92
C THR A 11 40.09 -18.57 11.58
N MET A 12 40.87 -18.70 10.51
CA MET A 12 40.45 -18.28 9.16
C MET A 12 39.21 -19.04 8.66
N ARG A 13 39.12 -20.35 8.92
CA ARG A 13 37.94 -21.14 8.56
C ARG A 13 36.69 -20.68 9.31
N ILE A 14 36.81 -20.41 10.61
CA ILE A 14 35.70 -19.90 11.42
C ILE A 14 35.23 -18.54 10.91
N LEU A 15 36.17 -17.63 10.60
CA LEU A 15 35.83 -16.31 10.04
C LEU A 15 35.07 -16.41 8.71
N ILE A 16 35.51 -17.29 7.80
CA ILE A 16 34.82 -17.53 6.53
C ILE A 16 33.41 -18.07 6.77
N PHE A 17 33.24 -19.03 7.69
CA PHE A 17 31.92 -19.57 8.04
C PHE A 17 30.99 -18.52 8.64
N VAL A 18 31.51 -17.65 9.52
CA VAL A 18 30.72 -16.55 10.11
C VAL A 18 30.32 -15.54 9.04
N LEU A 19 31.22 -15.20 8.12
CA LEU A 19 30.94 -14.29 7.01
C LEU A 19 29.87 -14.86 6.07
N THR A 20 29.98 -16.13 5.64
CA THR A 20 28.99 -16.74 4.75
C THR A 20 27.62 -16.88 5.40
N LEU A 21 27.58 -17.22 6.69
CA LEU A 21 26.34 -17.30 7.46
C LEU A 21 25.68 -15.92 7.62
N SER A 22 26.48 -14.88 7.89
CA SER A 22 25.98 -13.50 8.06
C SER A 22 25.38 -12.93 6.76
N VAL A 23 26.01 -13.17 5.60
CA VAL A 23 25.49 -12.74 4.29
C VAL A 23 24.17 -13.44 3.96
N SER A 24 24.06 -14.73 4.31
CA SER A 24 22.85 -15.53 4.08
C SER A 24 21.69 -15.10 4.98
N LEU A 25 21.96 -14.70 6.23
CA LEU A 25 20.95 -14.23 7.18
C LEU A 25 20.51 -12.78 6.93
N CYS A 26 21.38 -11.93 6.37
CA CYS A 26 21.10 -10.52 6.08
C CYS A 26 20.60 -10.24 4.66
N SER A 27 20.29 -11.27 3.87
CA SER A 27 19.65 -11.12 2.55
C SER A 27 18.15 -10.87 2.68
N GLY A 28 17.74 -9.98 3.60
CA GLY A 28 16.36 -9.56 3.77
C GLY A 28 15.91 -8.73 2.57
N PHE A 29 14.86 -9.17 1.88
CA PHE A 29 14.22 -8.36 0.86
C PHE A 29 13.52 -7.17 1.55
N PRO A 30 13.76 -5.92 1.14
CA PRO A 30 13.07 -4.78 1.75
C PRO A 30 11.56 -4.91 1.48
N VAL A 31 10.81 -5.19 2.55
CA VAL A 31 9.36 -5.04 2.54
C VAL A 31 9.10 -3.56 2.81
N TYR A 32 8.86 -2.80 1.75
CA TYR A 32 8.49 -1.40 1.87
C TYR A 32 7.07 -1.32 2.43
N ASP A 33 6.93 -0.60 3.54
CA ASP A 33 5.64 -0.25 4.12
C ASP A 33 5.04 0.89 3.29
N TYR A 34 4.42 0.53 2.17
CA TYR A 34 3.71 1.47 1.30
C TYR A 34 2.35 1.90 1.89
N GLU A 35 2.00 1.38 3.07
CA GLU A 35 0.74 1.70 3.70
C GLU A 35 0.80 3.10 4.29
N LEU A 36 -0.12 3.96 3.80
CA LEU A 36 -0.78 5.07 4.51
C LEU A 36 -0.74 6.45 3.83
N PRO A 37 0.39 7.17 3.66
CA PRO A 37 0.31 8.56 3.19
C PRO A 37 0.02 8.68 1.69
N ILE A 38 0.54 7.76 0.87
CA ILE A 38 0.43 7.82 -0.59
C ILE A 38 -0.95 7.35 -1.08
N THR A 39 -1.58 6.43 -0.34
CA THR A 39 -2.90 5.93 -0.70
C THR A 39 -3.97 7.00 -0.53
N GLU A 40 -3.88 7.88 0.46
CA GLU A 40 -4.91 8.90 0.71
C GLU A 40 -4.99 9.93 -0.42
N GLU A 41 -3.85 10.45 -0.87
CA GLU A 41 -3.80 11.40 -1.98
C GLU A 41 -4.30 10.77 -3.28
N ALA A 42 -3.87 9.54 -3.58
CA ALA A 42 -4.32 8.79 -4.75
C ALA A 42 -5.83 8.50 -4.69
N LEU A 43 -6.36 8.18 -3.51
CA LEU A 43 -7.80 7.98 -3.29
C LEU A 43 -8.58 9.28 -3.49
N ASN A 44 -8.10 10.39 -2.94
CA ASN A 44 -8.73 11.70 -3.07
C ASN A 44 -8.75 12.17 -4.54
N ALA A 45 -7.63 12.04 -5.24
CA ALA A 45 -7.55 12.36 -6.68
C ALA A 45 -8.48 11.46 -7.51
N SER A 46 -8.54 10.17 -7.18
CA SER A 46 -9.41 9.21 -7.87
C SER A 46 -10.89 9.55 -7.68
N ILE A 47 -11.33 9.82 -6.44
CA ILE A 47 -12.74 10.12 -6.17
C ILE A 47 -13.15 11.48 -6.72
N ALA A 48 -12.26 12.48 -6.70
CA ALA A 48 -12.49 13.77 -7.35
C ALA A 48 -12.70 13.61 -8.86
N ARG A 49 -11.88 12.79 -9.53
CA ARG A 49 -12.03 12.48 -10.95
C ARG A 49 -13.33 11.72 -11.26
N ILE A 50 -13.70 10.73 -10.44
CA ILE A 50 -14.96 10.00 -10.60
C ILE A 50 -16.16 10.94 -10.46
N ASN A 51 -16.13 11.86 -9.49
CA ASN A 51 -17.20 12.82 -9.27
C ASN A 51 -17.28 13.91 -10.35
N SER A 52 -16.16 14.31 -10.96
CA SER A 52 -16.19 15.26 -12.07
C SER A 52 -16.69 14.66 -13.38
N GLN A 53 -16.46 13.35 -13.60
CA GLN A 53 -16.83 12.67 -14.86
C GLN A 53 -18.19 11.96 -14.82
N SER A 54 -18.71 11.63 -13.64
CA SER A 54 -20.01 10.97 -13.51
C SER A 54 -21.17 11.95 -13.77
N TRP A 55 -22.26 11.45 -14.35
CA TRP A 55 -23.40 12.30 -14.75
C TRP A 55 -24.46 12.46 -13.65
N GLY A 56 -24.40 11.63 -12.61
CA GLY A 56 -25.37 11.65 -11.51
C GLY A 56 -25.33 12.95 -10.69
N PRO A 57 -26.45 13.33 -10.04
CA PRO A 57 -26.54 14.57 -9.27
C PRO A 57 -25.82 14.48 -7.91
N ASN A 58 -25.54 13.27 -7.43
CA ASN A 58 -24.91 13.05 -6.13
C ASN A 58 -23.43 12.67 -6.25
N LEU A 59 -22.71 12.91 -5.17
CA LEU A 59 -21.33 12.48 -5.02
C LEU A 59 -21.29 10.96 -4.84
N TYR A 60 -20.26 10.35 -5.40
CA TYR A 60 -19.82 9.00 -5.07
C TYR A 60 -18.75 9.09 -3.98
N GLY A 61 -18.80 8.16 -3.04
CA GLY A 61 -17.75 7.94 -2.04
C GLY A 61 -17.13 6.57 -2.20
N ILE A 62 -15.91 6.40 -1.69
CA ILE A 62 -15.20 5.12 -1.64
C ILE A 62 -15.56 4.42 -0.33
N PHE A 63 -16.07 3.19 -0.39
CA PHE A 63 -16.40 2.41 0.82
C PHE A 63 -15.45 1.23 1.05
N ARG A 64 -14.70 0.81 0.02
CA ARG A 64 -13.58 -0.12 0.12
C ARG A 64 -12.52 0.24 -0.90
N SER A 65 -11.26 0.05 -0.53
CA SER A 65 -10.11 0.21 -1.41
C SER A 65 -9.04 -0.78 -1.03
N HIS A 66 -8.34 -1.31 -2.04
CA HIS A 66 -7.15 -2.11 -1.83
C HIS A 66 -6.13 -1.85 -2.93
N VAL A 67 -4.85 -1.95 -2.56
CA VAL A 67 -3.74 -1.89 -3.51
C VAL A 67 -3.68 -3.23 -4.24
N ARG A 68 -3.77 -3.18 -5.56
CA ARG A 68 -3.69 -4.38 -6.40
C ARG A 68 -2.26 -4.68 -6.84
N ASN A 69 -1.51 -3.64 -7.16
CA ASN A 69 -0.12 -3.75 -7.60
C ASN A 69 0.65 -2.45 -7.30
N VAL A 70 1.97 -2.59 -7.12
CA VAL A 70 2.94 -1.49 -7.01
C VAL A 70 4.11 -1.80 -7.94
N ASP A 71 4.20 -1.09 -9.06
CA ASP A 71 5.31 -1.25 -10.00
C ASP A 71 6.34 -0.13 -9.75
N MET A 72 7.55 -0.49 -9.30
CA MET A 72 8.64 0.48 -9.16
C MET A 72 9.27 0.78 -10.52
N TRP A 73 9.24 2.04 -10.95
CA TRP A 73 9.90 2.45 -12.19
C TRP A 73 11.37 2.80 -11.93
N ASN A 74 11.66 3.47 -10.81
CA ASN A 74 13.01 3.75 -10.31
C ASN A 74 12.98 3.94 -8.78
N SER A 75 14.05 4.50 -8.20
CA SER A 75 14.15 4.71 -6.74
C SER A 75 13.14 5.72 -6.17
N ASN A 76 12.54 6.57 -7.02
CA ASN A 76 11.71 7.70 -6.62
C ASN A 76 10.31 7.67 -7.24
N ASP A 77 10.14 6.94 -8.34
CA ASP A 77 8.90 6.85 -9.11
C ASP A 77 8.34 5.43 -9.02
N TYR A 78 7.07 5.34 -8.64
CA TYR A 78 6.32 4.09 -8.61
C TYR A 78 4.94 4.31 -9.22
N ARG A 79 4.36 3.24 -9.76
CA ARG A 79 3.00 3.19 -10.25
C ARG A 79 2.15 2.37 -9.29
N LEU A 80 1.11 2.99 -8.76
CA LEU A 80 0.14 2.37 -7.85
C LEU A 80 -1.10 1.96 -8.65
N GLU A 81 -1.48 0.67 -8.61
CA GLU A 81 -2.76 0.20 -9.13
C GLU A 81 -3.73 0.00 -7.96
N LEU A 82 -4.77 0.82 -7.91
CA LEU A 82 -5.82 0.77 -6.89
C LEU A 82 -7.07 0.12 -7.44
N GLN A 83 -7.65 -0.80 -6.66
CA GLN A 83 -9.00 -1.27 -6.89
C GLN A 83 -9.93 -0.60 -5.87
N LEU A 84 -10.90 0.14 -6.39
CA LEU A 84 -11.82 0.95 -5.61
C LEU A 84 -13.25 0.42 -5.74
N SER A 85 -13.95 0.35 -4.60
CA SER A 85 -15.39 0.11 -4.58
C SER A 85 -16.09 1.41 -4.20
N ILE A 86 -16.89 1.94 -5.13
CA ILE A 86 -17.60 3.19 -4.97
C ILE A 86 -19.10 2.96 -4.76
N ARG A 87 -19.75 3.90 -4.07
CA ARG A 87 -21.20 3.92 -3.88
C ARG A 87 -21.71 5.35 -3.91
N GLU A 88 -22.91 5.55 -4.44
CA GLU A 88 -23.57 6.85 -4.45
C GLU A 88 -23.88 7.28 -3.00
N THR A 89 -23.67 8.56 -2.71
CA THR A 89 -23.93 9.18 -1.41
C THR A 89 -25.22 10.01 -1.43
N VAL A 90 -25.66 10.44 -0.25
CA VAL A 90 -26.79 11.36 -0.11
C VAL A 90 -26.43 12.81 -0.45
N CYS A 91 -25.13 13.14 -0.51
CA CYS A 91 -24.67 14.49 -0.81
C CYS A 91 -24.78 14.80 -2.29
N THR A 92 -25.33 15.98 -2.62
CA THR A 92 -25.35 16.46 -4.00
C THR A 92 -23.98 17.01 -4.40
N LYS A 93 -23.63 16.93 -5.68
CA LYS A 93 -22.38 17.52 -6.21
C LYS A 93 -22.32 19.04 -6.02
N ALA A 94 -23.47 19.70 -6.06
CA ALA A 94 -23.59 21.14 -5.83
C ALA A 94 -23.33 21.55 -4.37
N SER A 95 -23.34 20.61 -3.42
CA SER A 95 -23.17 20.93 -1.99
C SER A 95 -21.74 21.36 -1.62
N GLY A 96 -20.74 21.06 -2.45
CA GLY A 96 -19.33 21.32 -2.15
C GLY A 96 -18.78 20.53 -0.95
N ARG A 97 -19.53 19.55 -0.44
CA ARG A 97 -19.10 18.69 0.67
C ARG A 97 -18.01 17.72 0.23
N ASP A 98 -17.19 17.34 1.19
CA ASP A 98 -16.24 16.25 1.03
C ASP A 98 -16.99 14.90 0.94
N PRO A 99 -16.82 14.12 -0.15
CA PRO A 99 -17.39 12.78 -0.28
C PRO A 99 -17.09 11.81 0.89
N PHE A 100 -15.97 11.98 1.60
CA PHE A 100 -15.63 11.14 2.76
C PHE A 100 -16.48 11.41 4.00
N THR A 101 -17.17 12.56 4.03
CA THR A 101 -18.06 12.97 5.14
C THR A 101 -19.53 12.66 4.85
N CYS A 102 -19.83 12.06 3.70
CA CYS A 102 -21.18 11.87 3.20
C CYS A 102 -21.66 10.45 3.43
N ASP A 103 -22.86 10.31 4.00
CA ASP A 103 -23.50 9.00 4.14
C ASP A 103 -23.81 8.39 2.78
N PHE A 104 -23.62 7.08 2.68
CA PHE A 104 -23.99 6.33 1.50
C PHE A 104 -25.51 6.21 1.36
N LYS A 105 -26.01 6.27 0.12
CA LYS A 105 -27.40 5.91 -0.13
C LYS A 105 -27.64 4.44 0.22
N ILE A 106 -28.70 4.23 0.97
CA ILE A 106 -29.21 2.91 1.30
C ILE A 106 -30.16 2.53 0.17
N GLY A 107 -29.74 1.57 -0.65
CA GLY A 107 -30.62 0.98 -1.67
C GLY A 107 -31.69 0.08 -1.02
N PRO A 108 -32.74 -0.30 -1.75
CA PRO A 108 -33.79 -1.18 -1.23
C PRO A 108 -33.30 -2.55 -0.76
N PHE A 109 -32.06 -2.94 -1.08
CA PHE A 109 -31.42 -4.21 -0.68
C PHE A 109 -30.21 -4.03 0.25
N ALA A 110 -29.99 -2.84 0.80
CA ALA A 110 -28.87 -2.63 1.72
C ALA A 110 -29.22 -3.24 3.09
N VAL A 111 -28.60 -4.37 3.40
CA VAL A 111 -28.63 -4.96 4.75
C VAL A 111 -27.95 -3.96 5.68
N SER A 112 -28.70 -3.34 6.59
CA SER A 112 -28.08 -2.62 7.71
C SER A 112 -27.41 -3.68 8.59
N ALA A 113 -26.07 -3.67 8.63
CA ALA A 113 -25.36 -4.34 9.70
C ALA A 113 -25.72 -3.61 11.00
N SER A 114 -26.47 -4.30 11.86
CA SER A 114 -26.77 -3.86 13.23
C SER A 114 -25.67 -4.28 14.17
#